data_AF-A0A8S3CIZ5-F1
#
_entry.id   AF-A0A8S3CIZ5-F1
#
_cell.length_a   1.000
_cell.length_b   1.000
_cell.length_c   1.000
_cell.angle_alpha   90.00
_cell.angle_beta   90.00
_cell.angle_gamma   90.00
#
_symmetry.space_group_name_H-M   'P 1'
#
loop_
_entity.id
_entity.type
_entity.pdbx_description
1 polymer ?
#
loop_
_entity_poly.entity_id
_entity_poly.type
_entity_poly.pdbx_seq_one_letter_code
_entity_poly.pdbx_strand_id
1 'polypeptide(L)'
;MAAKSFPKKATAVPNGFSEEVVDSSESEDEVIPAANFAGTFSPPPVHIEFEPIDYFYSMFGKESITLLTEQSNLYSVQTNPNKPARISEVEMAQFIGVLIMSGIYCFPDQRFFWMNTTRVESISSTMSRDRFLEIRKYLHVVDNSNQLDRNDPDYDRAHKVRPLLNIVKNNFRKIEKEEKLSVDEQIIPFKGRSIMKQHMPNKPHRW
;
A
#
# COMPACT_ATOMS: atom_id res chain seq x y z
N MET A 1 59.93 17.19 -32.93
CA MET A 1 60.02 17.25 -31.45
C MET A 1 59.61 15.90 -30.90
N ALA A 2 60.42 15.35 -30.00
CA ALA A 2 60.63 13.92 -29.80
C ALA A 2 59.48 13.15 -29.14
N ALA A 3 59.20 11.97 -29.69
CA ALA A 3 58.61 10.84 -28.99
C ALA A 3 59.63 10.25 -28.00
N LYS A 4 59.20 9.97 -26.76
CA LYS A 4 59.97 9.15 -25.83
C LYS A 4 59.45 7.72 -25.88
N SER A 5 60.27 6.82 -26.41
CA SER A 5 60.13 5.37 -26.27
C SER A 5 60.79 4.92 -24.96
N PHE A 6 60.29 3.83 -24.36
CA PHE A 6 61.03 2.95 -23.44
C PHE A 6 60.28 1.58 -23.36
N PRO A 7 60.94 0.49 -22.91
CA PRO A 7 61.20 -0.69 -23.74
C PRO A 7 60.24 -1.88 -23.54
N LYS A 8 60.20 -2.76 -24.55
CA LYS A 8 59.64 -4.12 -24.44
C LYS A 8 60.54 -4.98 -23.55
N LYS A 9 60.00 -5.53 -22.46
CA LYS A 9 60.56 -6.73 -21.80
C LYS A 9 59.59 -7.88 -22.00
N ALA A 10 60.10 -8.96 -22.60
CA ALA A 10 59.44 -10.26 -22.64
C ALA A 10 59.71 -10.99 -21.32
N THR A 11 58.68 -11.60 -20.73
CA THR A 11 58.84 -12.57 -19.65
C THR A 11 57.73 -13.61 -19.72
N ALA A 12 58.19 -14.84 -19.99
CA ALA A 12 57.71 -16.18 -19.64
C ALA A 12 56.20 -16.43 -19.44
N VAL A 13 55.71 -17.41 -20.20
CA VAL A 13 54.48 -18.17 -19.93
C VAL A 13 54.71 -19.03 -18.67
N PRO A 14 53.92 -18.88 -17.60
CA PRO A 14 53.89 -19.86 -16.53
C PRO A 14 52.91 -20.96 -16.91
N ASN A 15 53.45 -22.16 -17.16
CA ASN A 15 52.72 -23.40 -17.06
C ASN A 15 52.20 -23.57 -15.63
N GLY A 16 50.93 -23.91 -15.46
CA GLY A 16 50.37 -24.34 -14.19
C GLY A 16 49.05 -23.68 -13.86
N PHE A 17 48.00 -23.99 -14.62
CA PHE A 17 46.64 -23.93 -14.11
C PHE A 17 46.34 -25.33 -13.58
N SER A 18 46.51 -25.53 -12.27
CA SER A 18 45.81 -26.62 -11.59
C SER A 18 44.33 -26.28 -11.65
N GLU A 19 43.53 -27.15 -12.26
CA GLU A 19 42.08 -27.14 -12.07
C GLU A 19 41.81 -27.33 -10.57
N GLU A 20 41.58 -26.23 -9.85
CA GLU A 20 40.80 -26.30 -8.62
C GLU A 20 39.39 -26.66 -9.06
N VAL A 21 39.06 -27.94 -8.90
CA VAL A 21 37.69 -28.43 -8.85
C VAL A 21 37.04 -27.70 -7.67
N VAL A 22 36.32 -26.62 -7.97
CA VAL A 22 35.39 -26.03 -7.02
C VAL A 22 34.28 -27.05 -6.87
N ASP A 23 34.36 -27.78 -5.76
CA ASP A 23 33.33 -28.66 -5.25
C ASP A 23 32.00 -27.89 -5.24
N SER A 24 31.17 -28.18 -6.24
CA SER A 24 29.77 -27.80 -6.25
C SER A 24 29.08 -28.71 -5.25
N SER A 25 29.28 -28.43 -3.95
CA SER A 25 28.42 -28.98 -2.92
C SER A 25 27.02 -28.46 -3.26
N GLU A 26 26.22 -29.34 -3.87
CA GLU A 26 24.80 -29.19 -4.06
C GLU A 26 24.25 -28.66 -2.74
N SER A 27 23.77 -27.41 -2.74
CA SER A 27 22.90 -26.96 -1.67
C SER A 27 21.78 -27.97 -1.65
N GLU A 28 21.67 -28.77 -0.58
CA GLU A 28 20.55 -29.68 -0.39
C GLU A 28 19.28 -28.86 -0.64
N ASP A 29 18.66 -29.09 -1.80
CA ASP A 29 17.39 -28.48 -2.15
C ASP A 29 16.47 -28.89 -1.01
N GLU A 30 16.12 -27.93 -0.15
CA GLU A 30 15.23 -28.14 0.96
C GLU A 30 13.94 -28.73 0.37
N VAL A 31 13.75 -30.04 0.53
CA VAL A 31 12.62 -30.76 -0.03
C VAL A 31 11.39 -30.26 0.70
N ILE A 32 10.78 -29.20 0.15
CA ILE A 32 9.52 -28.67 0.67
C ILE A 32 8.53 -29.83 0.58
N PRO A 33 8.00 -30.34 1.70
CA PRO A 33 7.06 -31.44 1.67
C PRO A 33 5.90 -31.06 0.76
N ALA A 34 5.49 -31.97 -0.13
CA ALA A 34 4.33 -31.73 -0.97
C ALA A 34 3.13 -31.39 -0.07
N ALA A 35 2.72 -30.13 -0.07
CA ALA A 35 1.56 -29.67 0.67
C ALA A 35 0.32 -30.16 -0.09
N ASN A 36 -0.30 -31.24 0.40
CA ASN A 36 -1.56 -31.70 -0.14
C ASN A 36 -2.66 -30.71 0.25
N PHE A 37 -3.42 -30.24 -0.74
CA PHE A 37 -4.57 -29.40 -0.49
C PHE A 37 -5.58 -30.14 0.40
N ALA A 38 -5.80 -29.63 1.61
CA ALA A 38 -6.75 -30.20 2.57
C ALA A 38 -8.18 -29.64 2.40
N GLY A 39 -8.38 -28.71 1.45
CA GLY A 39 -9.66 -28.06 1.22
C GLY A 39 -10.54 -28.83 0.23
N THR A 40 -11.81 -28.45 0.17
CA THR A 40 -12.73 -28.82 -0.90
C THR A 40 -12.75 -27.71 -1.93
N PHE A 41 -12.72 -28.05 -3.22
CA PHE A 41 -12.95 -27.05 -4.26
C PHE A 41 -14.35 -26.46 -4.08
N SER A 42 -14.42 -25.13 -3.97
CA SER A 42 -15.71 -24.45 -3.92
C SER A 42 -16.47 -24.73 -5.22
N PRO A 43 -17.77 -25.02 -5.16
CA PRO A 43 -18.58 -25.07 -6.37
C PRO A 43 -18.43 -23.72 -7.11
N PRO A 44 -18.52 -23.72 -8.45
CA PRO A 44 -18.51 -22.46 -9.19
C PRO A 44 -19.52 -21.50 -8.56
N PRO A 45 -19.17 -20.21 -8.42
CA PRO A 45 -20.06 -19.25 -7.78
C PRO A 45 -21.46 -19.41 -8.39
N VAL A 46 -22.45 -19.65 -7.54
CA VAL A 46 -23.85 -19.52 -7.98
C VAL A 46 -23.95 -18.12 -8.58
N HIS A 47 -24.55 -17.98 -9.77
CA HIS A 47 -24.74 -16.68 -10.42
C HIS A 47 -25.63 -15.80 -9.52
N ILE A 48 -25.00 -15.16 -8.54
CA ILE A 48 -25.54 -14.08 -7.75
C ILE A 48 -25.00 -12.84 -8.46
N GLU A 49 -25.88 -12.08 -9.10
CA GLU A 49 -25.53 -10.83 -9.74
C GLU A 49 -25.21 -9.79 -8.66
N PHE A 50 -23.97 -9.78 -8.19
CA PHE A 50 -23.45 -8.69 -7.37
C PHE A 50 -23.15 -7.48 -8.24
N GLU A 51 -23.53 -6.31 -7.77
CA GLU A 51 -23.07 -5.06 -8.38
C GLU A 51 -21.61 -4.80 -7.97
N PRO A 52 -20.83 -4.02 -8.76
CA PRO A 52 -19.45 -3.67 -8.42
C PRO A 52 -19.29 -3.09 -6.99
N ILE A 53 -20.31 -2.39 -6.50
CA ILE A 53 -20.33 -1.81 -5.16
C ILE A 53 -20.42 -2.87 -4.05
N ASP A 54 -21.06 -4.01 -4.31
CA ASP A 54 -21.16 -5.12 -3.35
C ASP A 54 -19.80 -5.77 -3.13
N TYR A 55 -19.03 -5.96 -4.21
CA TYR A 55 -17.64 -6.42 -4.11
C TYR A 55 -16.77 -5.43 -3.34
N PHE A 56 -16.94 -4.13 -3.59
CA PHE A 56 -16.19 -3.12 -2.84
C PHE A 56 -16.49 -3.22 -1.34
N TYR A 57 -17.77 -3.28 -0.95
CA TYR A 57 -18.14 -3.37 0.47
C TYR A 57 -17.83 -4.72 1.11
N SER A 58 -17.77 -5.82 0.35
CA SER A 58 -17.35 -7.11 0.90
C SER A 58 -15.88 -7.10 1.34
N MET A 59 -15.04 -6.27 0.72
CA MET A 59 -13.62 -6.10 1.06
C MET A 59 -13.39 -4.93 2.02
N PHE A 60 -13.90 -3.75 1.68
CA PHE A 60 -13.63 -2.51 2.43
C PHE A 60 -14.48 -2.41 3.69
N GLY A 61 -15.69 -2.99 3.70
CA GLY A 61 -16.64 -2.89 4.81
C GLY A 61 -17.40 -1.57 4.83
N LYS A 62 -18.71 -1.62 5.11
CA LYS A 62 -19.51 -0.40 5.33
C LYS A 62 -19.09 0.29 6.63
N GLU A 63 -18.70 -0.51 7.63
CA GLU A 63 -18.14 -0.07 8.91
C GLU A 63 -16.89 0.80 8.76
N SER A 64 -16.13 0.67 7.66
CA SER A 64 -14.99 1.56 7.37
C SER A 64 -15.42 2.98 7.09
N ILE A 65 -16.58 3.18 6.44
CA ILE A 65 -17.12 4.52 6.16
C ILE A 65 -17.52 5.19 7.48
N THR A 66 -18.24 4.47 8.35
CA THR A 66 -18.61 4.95 9.68
C THR A 66 -17.37 5.29 10.50
N LEU A 67 -16.40 4.38 10.59
CA LEU A 67 -15.13 4.61 11.29
C LEU A 67 -14.42 5.87 10.81
N LEU A 68 -14.20 6.00 9.49
CA LEU A 68 -13.51 7.15 8.93
C LEU A 68 -14.27 8.45 9.20
N THR A 69 -15.60 8.42 9.10
CA THR A 69 -16.45 9.59 9.33
C THR A 69 -16.35 10.07 10.77
N GLU A 70 -16.55 9.17 11.73
CA GLU A 70 -16.51 9.48 13.16
C GLU A 70 -15.14 10.01 13.58
N GLN A 71 -14.08 9.30 13.21
CA GLN A 71 -12.73 9.63 13.66
C GLN A 71 -12.18 10.89 12.97
N SER A 72 -12.54 11.14 11.71
CA SER A 72 -12.18 12.39 11.02
C SER A 72 -12.91 13.60 11.62
N ASN A 73 -14.19 13.45 11.98
CA ASN A 73 -14.92 14.51 12.67
C ASN A 73 -14.36 14.80 14.05
N LEU A 74 -14.07 13.76 14.84
CA LEU A 74 -13.42 13.90 16.14
C LEU A 74 -12.09 14.64 16.01
N TYR A 75 -11.25 14.24 15.05
CA TYR A 75 -9.98 14.92 14.78
C TYR A 75 -10.15 16.39 14.37
N SER A 76 -11.19 16.70 13.60
CA SER A 76 -11.51 18.09 13.22
C SER A 76 -11.83 18.95 14.44
N VAL A 77 -12.55 18.42 15.43
CA VAL A 77 -12.87 19.09 16.70
C VAL A 77 -11.60 19.26 17.54
N GLN A 78 -10.78 18.20 17.66
CA GLN A 78 -9.51 18.24 18.39
C GLN A 78 -8.54 19.30 17.83
N THR A 79 -8.57 19.51 16.51
CA THR A 79 -7.65 20.43 15.82
C THR A 79 -8.19 21.86 15.77
N ASN A 80 -9.48 22.04 15.54
CA ASN A 80 -10.12 23.35 15.46
C ASN A 80 -11.56 23.29 15.98
N PRO A 81 -11.77 23.42 17.30
CA PRO A 81 -13.10 23.28 17.90
C PRO A 81 -14.09 24.36 17.42
N ASN A 82 -13.59 25.52 16.97
CA ASN A 82 -14.41 26.63 16.49
C ASN A 82 -14.96 26.40 15.07
N LYS A 83 -14.36 25.48 14.29
CA LYS A 83 -14.77 25.17 12.92
C LYS A 83 -14.60 23.68 12.62
N PRO A 84 -15.44 22.80 13.20
CA PRO A 84 -15.41 21.38 12.91
C PRO A 84 -15.85 21.08 11.48
N ALA A 85 -15.31 20.01 10.90
CA ALA A 85 -15.54 19.66 9.49
C ALA A 85 -16.97 19.16 9.23
N ARG A 86 -17.62 18.54 10.22
CA ARG A 86 -19.00 18.02 10.14
C ARG A 86 -19.23 17.19 8.87
N ILE A 87 -18.38 16.19 8.67
CA ILE A 87 -18.38 15.27 7.53
C ILE A 87 -19.52 14.27 7.75
N SER A 88 -20.40 14.08 6.77
CA SER A 88 -21.40 13.02 6.79
C SER A 88 -20.83 11.71 6.21
N GLU A 89 -21.46 10.57 6.52
CA GLU A 89 -21.06 9.29 5.92
C GLU A 89 -21.21 9.29 4.40
N VAL A 90 -22.22 10.02 3.87
CA VAL A 90 -22.41 10.20 2.42
C VAL A 90 -21.22 10.94 1.82
N GLU A 91 -20.78 12.04 2.43
CA GLU A 91 -19.60 12.77 1.98
C GLU A 91 -18.33 11.92 2.10
N MET A 92 -18.18 11.11 3.15
CA MET A 92 -17.05 10.21 3.28
C MET A 92 -17.04 9.14 2.18
N ALA A 93 -18.20 8.53 1.88
CA ALA A 93 -18.33 7.59 0.77
C ALA A 93 -18.02 8.24 -0.59
N GLN A 94 -18.52 9.45 -0.83
CA GLN A 94 -18.19 10.25 -2.02
C GLN A 94 -16.70 10.56 -2.10
N PHE A 95 -16.07 10.94 -0.99
CA PHE A 95 -14.64 11.20 -0.92
C PHE A 95 -13.81 9.96 -1.28
N ILE A 96 -14.16 8.79 -0.75
CA ILE A 96 -13.53 7.51 -1.12
C ILE A 96 -13.76 7.19 -2.60
N GLY A 97 -14.97 7.40 -3.12
CA GLY A 97 -15.28 7.24 -4.55
C GLY A 97 -14.42 8.15 -5.43
N VAL A 98 -14.23 9.42 -5.04
CA VAL A 98 -13.33 10.35 -5.73
C VAL A 98 -11.88 9.86 -5.70
N LEU A 99 -11.40 9.30 -4.58
CA LEU A 99 -10.05 8.72 -4.51
C LEU A 99 -9.89 7.55 -5.48
N ILE A 100 -10.86 6.64 -5.55
CA ILE A 100 -10.84 5.50 -6.48
C ILE A 100 -10.80 6.00 -7.92
N MET A 101 -11.69 6.93 -8.28
CA MET A 101 -11.71 7.54 -9.62
C MET A 101 -10.40 8.26 -9.93
N SER A 102 -9.81 8.95 -8.96
CA SER A 102 -8.52 9.62 -9.16
C SER A 102 -7.36 8.66 -9.44
N GLY A 103 -7.46 7.39 -9.02
CA GLY A 103 -6.47 6.36 -9.35
C GLY A 103 -6.53 5.94 -10.83
N ILE A 104 -7.65 6.15 -11.50
CA ILE A 104 -7.83 5.86 -12.93
C ILE A 104 -7.22 6.97 -13.80
N TYR A 105 -7.25 8.22 -13.32
CA TYR A 105 -6.74 9.38 -14.03
C TYR A 105 -5.34 9.77 -13.55
N CYS A 106 -4.35 9.80 -14.46
CA CYS A 106 -2.98 10.16 -14.11
C CYS A 106 -2.72 11.69 -14.15
N PHE A 107 -3.35 12.46 -13.26
CA PHE A 107 -3.02 13.89 -13.11
C PHE A 107 -1.90 14.14 -12.09
N PRO A 108 -1.03 15.13 -12.32
CA PRO A 108 0.07 15.45 -11.41
C PRO A 108 -0.41 16.08 -10.09
N ASP A 109 -1.61 16.67 -10.09
CA ASP A 109 -2.23 17.27 -8.90
C ASP A 109 -3.74 16.98 -8.90
N GLN A 110 -4.30 16.68 -7.74
CA GLN A 110 -5.72 16.38 -7.62
C GLN A 110 -6.60 17.59 -8.00
N ARG A 111 -6.11 18.83 -7.85
CA ARG A 111 -6.87 20.04 -8.19
C ARG A 111 -7.24 20.11 -9.67
N PHE A 112 -6.52 19.41 -10.56
CA PHE A 112 -6.83 19.37 -11.99
C PHE A 112 -8.23 18.79 -12.27
N PHE A 113 -8.76 17.90 -11.42
CA PHE A 113 -10.11 17.34 -11.61
C PHE A 113 -11.21 18.41 -11.62
N TRP A 114 -10.96 19.59 -11.04
CA TRP A 114 -11.92 20.69 -10.91
C TRP A 114 -11.56 21.92 -11.75
N MET A 115 -10.47 21.89 -12.53
CA MET A 115 -10.12 23.01 -13.42
C MET A 115 -10.94 22.96 -14.70
N ASN A 116 -11.35 24.11 -15.23
CA ASN A 116 -12.20 24.18 -16.43
C ASN A 116 -11.65 23.40 -17.64
N THR A 117 -10.32 23.36 -17.82
CA THR A 117 -9.67 22.71 -18.97
C THR A 117 -9.46 21.20 -18.81
N THR A 118 -9.39 20.71 -17.58
CA THR A 118 -9.10 19.29 -17.25
C THR A 118 -10.20 18.67 -16.40
N ARG A 119 -11.39 19.29 -16.43
CA ARG A 119 -12.53 18.94 -15.58
C ARG A 119 -12.95 17.51 -15.84
N VAL A 120 -13.05 16.73 -14.77
CA VAL A 120 -13.66 15.40 -14.81
C VAL A 120 -15.04 15.50 -14.19
N GLU A 121 -16.09 15.40 -15.00
CA GLU A 121 -17.45 15.70 -14.52
C GLU A 121 -17.89 14.76 -13.41
N SER A 122 -17.57 13.47 -13.50
CA SER A 122 -17.90 12.48 -12.46
C SER A 122 -17.29 12.81 -11.09
N ILE A 123 -16.11 13.43 -11.06
CA ILE A 123 -15.46 13.88 -9.81
C ILE A 123 -16.00 15.24 -9.37
N SER A 124 -15.99 16.21 -10.29
CA SER A 124 -16.31 17.61 -9.97
C SER A 124 -17.79 17.85 -9.64
N SER A 125 -18.71 17.04 -10.17
CA SER A 125 -20.14 17.07 -9.82
C SER A 125 -20.45 16.37 -8.49
N THR A 126 -19.60 15.44 -8.05
CA THR A 126 -19.81 14.63 -6.84
C THR A 126 -19.46 15.42 -5.59
N MET A 127 -18.36 16.16 -5.62
CA MET A 127 -17.88 16.95 -4.48
C MET A 127 -17.10 18.16 -4.96
N SER A 128 -17.23 19.30 -4.28
CA SER A 128 -16.42 20.48 -4.59
C SER A 128 -14.96 20.26 -4.22
N ARG A 129 -14.05 20.92 -4.95
CA ARG A 129 -12.61 20.86 -4.68
C ARG A 129 -12.29 21.20 -3.23
N ASP A 130 -12.89 22.27 -2.71
CA ASP A 130 -12.57 22.79 -1.39
C ASP A 130 -13.08 21.84 -0.29
N ARG A 131 -14.24 21.21 -0.51
CA ARG A 131 -14.75 20.18 0.41
C ARG A 131 -13.89 18.92 0.39
N PHE A 132 -13.46 18.47 -0.79
CA PHE A 132 -12.54 17.34 -0.91
C PHE A 132 -11.21 17.60 -0.18
N LEU A 133 -10.63 18.80 -0.33
CA LEU A 133 -9.40 19.19 0.36
C LEU A 133 -9.60 19.32 1.87
N GLU A 134 -10.77 19.78 2.32
CA GLU A 134 -11.11 19.85 3.75
C GLU A 134 -11.24 18.45 4.37
N ILE A 135 -11.95 17.52 3.72
CA ILE A 135 -12.06 16.12 4.19
C ILE A 135 -10.67 15.48 4.20
N ARG A 136 -9.88 15.65 3.13
CA ARG A 136 -8.50 15.13 3.06
C ARG A 136 -7.63 15.64 4.21
N LYS A 137 -7.80 16.90 4.61
CA LYS A 137 -7.04 17.52 5.71
C LYS A 137 -7.35 16.86 7.06
N TYR A 138 -8.61 16.50 7.31
CA TYR A 138 -9.05 15.93 8.58
C TYR A 138 -9.21 14.41 8.56
N LEU A 139 -8.87 13.75 7.45
CA LEU A 139 -8.97 12.30 7.32
C LEU A 139 -8.19 11.61 8.43
N HIS A 140 -8.90 10.83 9.25
CA HIS A 140 -8.35 10.20 10.43
C HIS A 140 -9.06 8.89 10.74
N VAL A 141 -8.38 7.97 11.42
CA VAL A 141 -8.84 6.58 11.62
C VAL A 141 -8.96 6.20 13.10
N VAL A 142 -8.39 7.00 14.01
CA VAL A 142 -8.32 6.68 15.45
C VAL A 142 -8.50 7.91 16.31
N ASP A 143 -8.97 7.76 17.54
CA ASP A 143 -8.88 8.86 18.50
C ASP A 143 -7.41 9.06 18.91
N ASN A 144 -6.89 10.28 18.73
CA ASN A 144 -5.53 10.62 19.15
C ASN A 144 -5.31 10.53 20.66
N SER A 145 -6.36 10.63 21.46
CA SER A 145 -6.28 10.49 22.93
C SER A 145 -5.86 9.07 23.35
N ASN A 146 -6.06 8.08 22.49
CA ASN A 146 -5.75 6.67 22.75
C ASN A 146 -4.33 6.26 22.33
N GLN A 147 -3.50 7.21 21.87
CA GLN A 147 -2.13 6.91 21.46
C GLN A 147 -1.25 6.66 22.69
N LEU A 148 -0.78 5.42 22.85
CA LEU A 148 0.18 5.06 23.89
C LEU A 148 1.55 5.73 23.68
N ASP A 149 2.29 5.89 24.78
CA ASP A 149 3.69 6.35 24.75
C ASP A 149 4.58 5.34 24.02
N ARG A 150 5.68 5.82 23.44
CA ARG A 150 6.61 4.96 22.68
C ARG A 150 7.31 3.90 23.52
N ASN A 151 7.44 4.12 24.82
CA ASN A 151 8.07 3.18 25.74
C ASN A 151 7.07 2.17 26.32
N ASP A 152 5.78 2.33 26.01
CA ASP A 152 4.75 1.39 26.43
C ASP A 152 4.96 0.04 25.71
N PRO A 153 4.94 -1.10 26.42
CA PRO A 153 5.08 -2.41 25.80
C PRO A 153 4.02 -2.71 24.74
N ASP A 154 2.84 -2.09 24.84
CA ASP A 154 1.73 -2.26 23.90
C ASP A 154 1.72 -1.19 22.78
N TYR A 155 2.80 -0.40 22.64
CA TYR A 155 2.93 0.61 21.60
C TYR A 155 2.88 0.01 20.18
N ASP A 156 1.80 0.31 19.46
CA ASP A 156 1.65 -0.07 18.06
C ASP A 156 2.13 1.05 17.11
N ARG A 157 3.21 0.77 16.36
CA ARG A 157 3.75 1.69 15.34
C ARG A 157 2.73 2.05 14.25
N ALA A 158 1.76 1.18 13.99
CA ALA A 158 0.71 1.39 12.99
C ALA A 158 -0.62 1.83 13.61
N HIS A 159 -0.64 2.23 14.89
CA HIS A 159 -1.86 2.59 15.62
C HIS A 159 -2.77 3.53 14.81
N LYS A 160 -2.21 4.55 14.14
CA LYS A 160 -2.93 5.55 13.35
C LYS A 160 -3.76 5.00 12.18
N VAL A 161 -3.54 3.76 11.76
CA VAL A 161 -4.29 3.10 10.68
C VAL A 161 -4.84 1.74 11.09
N ARG A 162 -4.52 1.26 12.30
CA ARG A 162 -4.78 -0.11 12.75
C ARG A 162 -6.26 -0.50 12.68
N PRO A 163 -7.23 0.33 13.10
CA PRO A 163 -8.63 -0.08 13.04
C PRO A 163 -9.13 -0.34 11.62
N LEU A 164 -8.79 0.52 10.65
CA LEU A 164 -9.12 0.30 9.24
C LEU A 164 -8.44 -0.96 8.69
N LEU A 165 -7.15 -1.14 9.00
CA LEU A 165 -6.42 -2.36 8.59
C LEU A 165 -7.07 -3.62 9.15
N ASN A 166 -7.57 -3.60 10.38
CA ASN A 166 -8.23 -4.75 10.99
C ASN A 166 -9.56 -5.07 10.32
N ILE A 167 -10.38 -4.05 10.01
CA ILE A 167 -11.63 -4.22 9.26
C ILE A 167 -11.34 -4.90 7.92
N VAL A 168 -10.47 -4.29 7.11
CA VAL A 168 -10.11 -4.79 5.79
C VAL A 168 -9.53 -6.20 5.88
N LYS A 169 -8.56 -6.43 6.77
CA LYS A 169 -7.96 -7.76 6.99
C LYS A 169 -9.00 -8.83 7.35
N ASN A 170 -9.95 -8.50 8.23
CA ASN A 170 -10.98 -9.44 8.64
C ASN A 170 -11.97 -9.73 7.51
N ASN A 171 -12.25 -8.75 6.65
CA ASN A 171 -13.07 -8.93 5.46
C ASN A 171 -12.38 -9.81 4.41
N PHE A 172 -11.11 -9.54 4.10
CA PHE A 172 -10.31 -10.39 3.20
C PHE A 172 -10.16 -11.84 3.69
N ARG A 173 -10.15 -12.07 5.02
CA ARG A 173 -10.11 -13.42 5.60
C ARG A 173 -11.36 -14.26 5.34
N LYS A 174 -12.49 -13.61 5.02
CA LYS A 174 -13.75 -14.30 4.67
C LYS A 174 -13.73 -14.84 3.24
N ILE A 175 -12.79 -14.38 2.41
CA ILE A 175 -12.62 -14.85 1.03
C ILE A 175 -12.04 -16.27 1.09
N GLU A 176 -12.72 -17.21 0.43
CA GLU A 176 -12.26 -18.59 0.30
C GLU A 176 -10.93 -18.62 -0.45
N LYS A 177 -9.98 -19.44 0.02
CA LYS A 177 -8.66 -19.56 -0.58
C LYS A 177 -8.63 -20.78 -1.48
N GLU A 178 -8.06 -20.61 -2.66
CA GLU A 178 -7.82 -21.70 -3.59
C GLU A 178 -6.56 -22.50 -3.21
N GLU A 179 -6.35 -23.62 -3.90
CA GLU A 179 -5.23 -24.55 -3.66
C GLU A 179 -3.85 -23.90 -3.83
N LYS A 180 -3.71 -23.02 -4.82
CA LYS A 180 -2.41 -22.46 -5.21
C LYS A 180 -2.32 -21.01 -4.76
N LEU A 181 -1.51 -20.77 -3.74
CA LEU A 181 -1.28 -19.45 -3.17
C LEU A 181 0.19 -19.05 -3.33
N SER A 182 0.42 -17.76 -3.56
CA SER A 182 1.75 -17.15 -3.57
C SER A 182 1.83 -16.09 -2.48
N VAL A 183 3.00 -15.97 -1.86
CA VAL A 183 3.30 -14.91 -0.88
C VAL A 183 4.50 -14.13 -1.39
N ASP A 184 4.36 -12.81 -1.45
CA ASP A 184 5.43 -11.89 -1.87
C ASP A 184 5.24 -10.55 -1.11
N GLU A 185 6.28 -9.73 -1.07
CA GLU A 185 6.23 -8.41 -0.45
C GLU A 185 5.86 -7.31 -1.45
N GLN A 186 4.84 -6.53 -1.09
CA GLN A 186 4.49 -5.31 -1.80
C GLN A 186 5.06 -4.07 -1.11
N ILE A 187 5.62 -3.15 -1.91
CA ILE A 187 6.13 -1.86 -1.42
C ILE A 187 5.10 -0.76 -1.72
N ILE A 188 4.82 0.05 -0.71
CA ILE A 188 4.08 1.31 -0.86
C ILE A 188 5.11 2.45 -0.79
N PRO A 189 5.42 3.10 -1.93
CA PRO A 189 6.45 4.12 -1.95
C PRO A 189 6.09 5.32 -1.06
N PHE A 190 6.97 5.70 -0.14
CA PHE A 190 6.70 6.80 0.78
C PHE A 190 7.93 7.64 1.11
N LYS A 191 7.93 8.89 0.63
CA LYS A 191 9.03 9.84 0.87
C LYS A 191 8.94 10.59 2.20
N GLY A 192 7.85 10.46 2.94
CA GLY A 192 7.66 11.16 4.22
C GLY A 192 8.51 10.60 5.36
N ARG A 193 8.37 11.20 6.55
CA ARG A 193 9.00 10.73 7.78
C ARG A 193 8.10 9.67 8.41
N SER A 194 8.59 8.45 8.54
CA SER A 194 7.93 7.36 9.25
C SER A 194 8.99 6.43 9.84
N ILE A 195 8.74 5.94 11.05
CA ILE A 195 9.56 4.92 11.72
C ILE A 195 9.40 3.53 11.09
N MET A 196 8.34 3.32 10.30
CA MET A 196 8.06 2.08 9.58
C MET A 196 8.70 2.03 8.19
N LYS A 197 9.34 3.12 7.75
CA LYS A 197 9.96 3.20 6.42
C LYS A 197 11.24 2.36 6.39
N GLN A 198 11.34 1.49 5.39
CA GLN A 198 12.51 0.66 5.13
C GLN A 198 13.10 1.01 3.77
N HIS A 199 14.44 1.04 3.67
CA HIS A 199 15.13 1.22 2.40
C HIS A 199 15.35 -0.14 1.71
N MET A 200 14.88 -0.28 0.48
CA MET A 200 14.98 -1.52 -0.30
C MET A 200 15.78 -1.26 -1.58
N PRO A 201 17.11 -1.48 -1.60
CA PRO A 201 17.98 -1.05 -2.70
C PRO A 201 17.66 -1.71 -4.05
N ASN A 202 17.15 -2.94 -4.02
CA ASN A 202 16.92 -3.77 -5.20
C ASN A 202 15.51 -3.61 -5.81
N LYS A 203 14.68 -2.68 -5.30
CA LYS A 203 13.31 -2.46 -5.81
C LYS A 203 13.24 -1.13 -6.58
N PRO A 204 12.38 -1.02 -7.62
CA PRO A 204 12.26 0.19 -8.45
C PRO A 204 11.99 1.47 -7.64
N HIS A 205 11.23 1.31 -6.55
CA HIS A 205 11.02 2.34 -5.54
C HIS A 205 11.75 1.92 -4.26
N ARG A 206 12.81 2.67 -3.92
CA ARG A 206 13.70 2.33 -2.81
C ARG A 206 13.17 2.74 -1.43
N TRP A 207 12.10 3.53 -1.39
CA TRP A 207 11.49 4.16 -0.22
C TRP A 207 9.99 4.25 -0.41
#